data_AF-A0A0D6JJK1-F1
#
_entry.id   AF-A0A0D6JJK1-F1
#
_cell.length_a   1.000
_cell.length_b   1.000
_cell.length_c   1.000
_cell.angle_alpha   90.00
_cell.angle_beta   90.00
_cell.angle_gamma   90.00
#
_symmetry.space_group_name_H-M   'P 1'
#
loop_
_entity.id
_entity.type
_entity.pdbx_description
1 polymer ?
#
loop_
_entity_poly.entity_id
_entity_poly.type
_entity_poly.pdbx_seq_one_letter_code
_entity_poly.pdbx_strand_id
1 'polypeptide(L)'
;MAPPDLTELQAACTAAHDEYRTARKTLANAIGKDERSEDMRDMIASTIDIGLNATLHRLKTDDPKIVEAIERLSEASHHLGLAINAREEAQIEKNLNHHRVYVDDGREFTLDLKTGTWTYLDAPDRPIKLSFVKSDKLPFALPGFEPKMDPPKPTKSRKRSPRM
;
A
#
# COMPACT_ATOMS: atom_id res chain seq x y z
N MET A 1 21.67 -17.94 16.76
CA MET A 1 21.37 -17.70 15.34
C MET A 1 22.06 -16.41 14.94
N ALA A 2 22.69 -16.35 13.77
CA ALA A 2 23.21 -15.09 13.23
C ALA A 2 22.01 -14.17 12.91
N PRO A 3 22.15 -12.84 13.08
CA PRO A 3 21.10 -11.92 12.67
C PRO A 3 20.88 -12.04 11.16
N PRO A 4 19.62 -11.96 10.69
CA PRO A 4 19.32 -12.07 9.28
C PRO A 4 20.00 -10.94 8.48
N ASP A 5 20.54 -11.27 7.30
CA ASP A 5 21.17 -10.29 6.42
C ASP A 5 20.10 -9.42 5.77
N LEU A 6 20.13 -8.12 6.09
CA LEU A 6 19.18 -7.15 5.54
C LEU A 6 19.30 -7.02 4.02
N THR A 7 20.48 -7.28 3.46
CA THR A 7 20.72 -7.20 2.02
C THR A 7 19.98 -8.31 1.29
N GLU A 8 20.02 -9.53 1.84
CA GLU A 8 19.30 -10.69 1.31
C GLU A 8 17.79 -10.51 1.47
N LEU A 9 17.33 -10.04 2.64
CA LEU A 9 15.92 -9.73 2.88
C LEU A 9 15.41 -8.63 1.93
N GLN A 10 16.20 -7.59 1.69
CA GLN A 10 15.83 -6.54 0.74
C GLN A 10 15.77 -7.07 -0.69
N ALA A 11 16.71 -7.93 -1.11
CA ALA A 11 16.67 -8.55 -2.42
C ALA A 11 15.43 -9.44 -2.60
N ALA A 12 15.03 -10.19 -1.57
CA ALA A 12 13.80 -10.98 -1.56
C ALA A 12 12.55 -10.09 -1.69
N CYS A 13 12.50 -8.96 -0.97
CA CYS A 13 11.42 -7.97 -1.14
C CYS A 13 11.36 -7.42 -2.57
N THR A 14 12.51 -7.04 -3.15
CA THR A 14 12.55 -6.51 -4.52
C THR A 14 12.03 -7.54 -5.52
N ALA A 15 12.44 -8.80 -5.42
CA ALA A 15 11.94 -9.87 -6.28
C ALA A 15 10.42 -10.07 -6.14
N ALA A 16 9.91 -10.09 -4.90
CA ALA A 16 8.48 -10.24 -4.64
C ALA A 16 7.65 -9.05 -5.15
N HIS A 17 8.21 -7.82 -5.09
CA HIS A 17 7.59 -6.63 -5.69
C HIS A 17 7.46 -6.74 -7.20
N ASP A 18 8.52 -7.17 -7.88
CA ASP A 18 8.52 -7.33 -9.33
C ASP A 18 7.53 -8.43 -9.76
N GLU A 19 7.44 -9.51 -8.99
CA GLU A 19 6.46 -10.57 -9.20
C GLU A 19 5.03 -10.05 -9.03
N TYR A 20 4.74 -9.33 -7.94
CA TYR A 20 3.43 -8.73 -7.69
C TYR A 20 3.01 -7.74 -8.79
N ARG A 21 3.93 -6.87 -9.25
CA ARG A 21 3.68 -5.94 -10.36
C ARG A 21 3.40 -6.68 -11.66
N THR A 22 4.13 -7.75 -11.93
CA THR A 22 3.94 -8.58 -13.11
C THR A 22 2.57 -9.27 -13.07
N ALA A 23 2.17 -9.82 -11.92
CA ALA A 23 0.85 -10.42 -11.73
C ALA A 23 -0.27 -9.39 -11.91
N ARG A 24 -0.11 -8.18 -11.36
CA ARG A 24 -1.05 -7.07 -11.54
C ARG A 24 -1.23 -6.67 -13.00
N LYS A 25 -0.12 -6.56 -13.75
CA LYS A 25 -0.15 -6.27 -15.18
C LYS A 25 -0.82 -7.39 -15.98
N THR A 26 -0.59 -8.64 -15.58
CA THR A 26 -1.22 -9.81 -16.20
C THR A 26 -2.74 -9.79 -16.00
N LEU A 27 -3.21 -9.49 -14.79
CA LEU A 27 -4.63 -9.35 -14.49
C LEU A 27 -5.26 -8.18 -15.27
N ALA A 28 -4.62 -7.02 -15.29
CA ALA A 28 -5.08 -5.85 -16.03
C ALA A 28 -5.27 -6.15 -17.53
N ASN A 29 -4.31 -6.85 -18.13
CA ASN A 29 -4.40 -7.31 -19.51
C ASN A 29 -5.53 -8.33 -19.73
N ALA A 30 -5.73 -9.26 -18.79
CA ALA A 30 -6.75 -10.29 -18.89
C ALA A 30 -8.17 -9.72 -18.88
N ILE A 31 -8.40 -8.65 -18.10
CA ILE A 31 -9.71 -7.99 -18.02
C ILE A 31 -9.88 -6.79 -18.96
N GLY A 32 -8.84 -6.43 -19.70
CA GLY A 32 -8.85 -5.28 -20.62
C GLY A 32 -8.96 -3.92 -19.93
N LYS A 33 -8.32 -3.74 -18.77
CA LYS A 33 -8.32 -2.48 -18.01
C LYS A 33 -6.92 -1.90 -17.88
N ASP A 34 -6.83 -0.60 -17.66
CA ASP A 34 -5.57 0.08 -17.34
C ASP A 34 -5.09 -0.34 -15.94
N GLU A 35 -3.80 -0.67 -15.80
CA GLU A 35 -3.19 -1.15 -14.54
C GLU A 35 -3.36 -0.17 -13.35
N ARG A 36 -3.57 1.11 -13.65
CA ARG A 36 -3.71 2.22 -12.68
C ARG A 36 -5.15 2.67 -12.47
N SER A 37 -6.12 2.12 -13.23
CA SER A 37 -7.54 2.44 -13.10
C SER A 37 -8.06 2.15 -11.68
N GLU A 38 -9.05 2.92 -11.24
CA GLU A 38 -9.74 2.67 -9.95
C GLU A 38 -10.38 1.29 -9.93
N ASP A 39 -11.01 0.87 -11.03
CA ASP A 39 -11.54 -0.50 -11.21
C ASP A 39 -10.50 -1.59 -10.88
N MET A 40 -9.25 -1.41 -11.34
CA MET A 40 -8.16 -2.34 -11.01
C MET A 40 -7.79 -2.31 -9.54
N ARG A 41 -7.79 -1.14 -8.89
CA ARG A 41 -7.49 -1.03 -7.45
C ARG A 41 -8.55 -1.76 -6.62
N ASP A 42 -9.83 -1.53 -6.94
CA ASP A 42 -10.95 -2.17 -6.26
C ASP A 42 -10.93 -3.69 -6.44
N MET A 43 -10.55 -4.16 -7.63
CA MET A 43 -10.36 -5.58 -7.90
C MET A 43 -9.22 -6.21 -7.11
N ILE A 44 -8.09 -5.53 -7.02
CA ILE A 44 -6.94 -6.00 -6.24
C ILE A 44 -7.32 -6.07 -4.76
N ALA A 45 -7.93 -5.01 -4.23
CA ALA A 45 -8.43 -4.99 -2.86
C ALA A 45 -9.43 -6.13 -2.60
N SER A 46 -10.37 -6.35 -3.52
CA SER A 46 -11.30 -7.48 -3.45
C SER A 46 -10.57 -8.84 -3.44
N THR A 47 -9.55 -9.01 -4.28
CA THR A 47 -8.78 -10.27 -4.34
C THR A 47 -8.10 -10.57 -3.01
N ILE A 48 -7.53 -9.53 -2.39
CA ILE A 48 -6.78 -9.64 -1.13
C ILE A 48 -7.73 -9.81 0.06
N ASP A 49 -8.86 -9.10 0.10
CA ASP A 49 -9.74 -9.04 1.27
C ASP A 49 -10.78 -10.18 1.31
N ILE A 50 -11.38 -10.53 0.17
CA ILE A 50 -12.50 -11.48 0.12
C ILE A 50 -12.17 -12.79 -0.61
N GLY A 51 -10.98 -12.88 -1.22
CA GLY A 51 -10.47 -14.08 -1.86
C GLY A 51 -10.97 -14.34 -3.29
N LEU A 52 -10.40 -15.38 -3.91
CA LEU A 52 -10.57 -15.75 -5.32
C LEU A 52 -12.05 -15.92 -5.73
N ASN A 53 -12.80 -16.77 -5.03
CA ASN A 53 -14.18 -17.12 -5.43
C ASN A 53 -15.13 -15.91 -5.39
N ALA A 54 -14.97 -15.03 -4.40
CA ALA A 54 -15.80 -13.85 -4.28
C ALA A 54 -15.44 -12.79 -5.35
N THR A 55 -14.17 -12.69 -5.70
CA THR A 55 -13.69 -11.81 -6.78
C THR A 55 -14.15 -12.30 -8.16
N LEU A 56 -14.09 -13.61 -8.43
CA LEU A 56 -14.63 -14.20 -9.67
C LEU A 56 -16.14 -13.97 -9.80
N HIS A 57 -16.89 -14.17 -8.71
CA HIS A 57 -18.32 -13.90 -8.68
C HIS A 57 -18.65 -12.43 -8.97
N ARG A 58 -17.84 -11.48 -8.48
CA ARG A 58 -17.98 -10.05 -8.81
C ARG A 58 -17.72 -9.75 -10.28
N LEU A 59 -16.71 -10.39 -10.86
CA LEU A 59 -16.35 -10.23 -12.27
C LEU A 59 -17.33 -10.92 -13.21
N LYS A 60 -18.19 -11.80 -12.69
CA LYS A 60 -19.17 -12.57 -13.46
C LYS A 60 -18.50 -13.29 -14.64
N THR A 61 -17.33 -13.85 -14.40
CA THR A 61 -16.51 -14.49 -15.41
C THR A 61 -16.05 -15.86 -14.95
N ASP A 62 -16.05 -16.80 -15.89
CA ASP A 62 -15.50 -18.14 -15.75
C ASP A 62 -14.30 -18.33 -16.70
N ASP A 63 -13.74 -17.23 -17.23
CA ASP A 63 -12.58 -17.29 -18.13
C ASP A 63 -11.36 -17.87 -17.36
N PRO A 64 -10.82 -19.02 -17.77
CA PRO A 64 -9.69 -19.64 -17.08
C PRO A 64 -8.45 -18.72 -17.03
N LYS A 65 -8.28 -17.80 -17.99
CA LYS A 65 -7.17 -16.84 -17.98
C LYS A 65 -7.32 -15.80 -16.87
N ILE A 66 -8.55 -15.41 -16.55
CA ILE A 66 -8.83 -14.46 -15.46
C ILE A 66 -8.66 -15.16 -14.12
N VAL A 67 -9.12 -16.42 -14.00
CA VAL A 67 -8.90 -17.25 -12.82
C VAL A 67 -7.40 -17.38 -12.52
N GLU A 68 -6.61 -17.82 -13.51
CA GLU A 68 -5.16 -17.98 -13.36
C GLU A 68 -4.46 -16.65 -13.02
N ALA A 69 -4.92 -15.54 -13.60
CA ALA A 69 -4.36 -14.22 -13.30
C ALA A 69 -4.66 -13.75 -11.86
N ILE A 70 -5.85 -14.04 -11.33
CA ILE A 70 -6.22 -13.71 -9.95
C ILE A 70 -5.48 -14.61 -8.97
N GLU A 71 -5.33 -15.91 -9.26
CA GLU A 71 -4.52 -16.84 -8.47
C GLU A 71 -3.07 -16.37 -8.37
N ARG A 72 -2.45 -16.05 -9.50
CA ARG A 72 -1.08 -15.49 -9.53
C ARG A 72 -0.95 -14.18 -8.75
N LEU A 73 -1.96 -13.31 -8.82
CA LEU A 73 -1.96 -12.07 -8.03
C LEU A 73 -2.04 -12.38 -6.53
N SER A 74 -2.90 -13.32 -6.14
CA SER A 74 -3.08 -13.72 -4.74
C SER A 74 -1.81 -14.35 -4.16
N GLU A 75 -1.18 -15.26 -4.91
CA GLU A 75 0.11 -15.87 -4.56
C GLU A 75 1.20 -14.81 -4.44
N ALA A 76 1.39 -13.99 -5.48
CA ALA A 76 2.40 -12.93 -5.46
C ALA A 76 2.17 -11.94 -4.32
N SER A 77 0.92 -11.60 -4.00
CA SER A 77 0.58 -10.75 -2.85
C SER A 77 0.94 -11.40 -1.52
N HIS A 78 0.74 -12.71 -1.39
CA HIS A 78 1.12 -13.45 -0.18
C HIS A 78 2.65 -13.51 -0.01
N HIS A 79 3.36 -13.87 -1.08
CA HIS A 79 4.82 -13.90 -1.11
C HIS A 79 5.43 -12.52 -0.79
N LEU A 80 4.85 -11.46 -1.36
CA LEU A 80 5.19 -10.09 -1.03
C LEU A 80 4.98 -9.81 0.46
N GLY A 81 3.80 -10.12 1.01
CA GLY A 81 3.52 -9.95 2.44
C GLY A 81 4.54 -10.63 3.36
N LEU A 82 4.93 -11.87 3.04
CA LEU A 82 5.94 -12.63 3.80
C LEU A 82 7.33 -12.00 3.72
N ALA A 83 7.80 -11.67 2.51
CA ALA A 83 9.13 -11.08 2.30
C ALA A 83 9.25 -9.75 3.05
N ILE A 84 8.24 -8.89 2.94
CA ILE A 84 8.30 -7.58 3.60
C ILE A 84 8.20 -7.74 5.13
N ASN A 85 7.35 -8.62 5.65
CA ASN A 85 7.27 -8.83 7.10
C ASN A 85 8.62 -9.28 7.68
N ALA A 86 9.30 -10.23 7.03
CA ALA A 86 10.62 -10.68 7.45
C ALA A 86 11.66 -9.53 7.46
N ARG A 87 11.59 -8.63 6.45
CA ARG A 87 12.45 -7.43 6.41
C ARG A 87 12.11 -6.43 7.51
N GLU A 88 10.82 -6.14 7.73
CA GLU A 88 10.39 -5.16 8.72
C GLU A 88 10.73 -5.58 10.14
N GLU A 89 10.54 -6.86 10.48
CA GLU A 89 10.93 -7.39 11.79
C GLU A 89 12.43 -7.14 12.04
N ALA A 90 13.27 -7.47 11.07
CA ALA A 90 14.71 -7.24 11.16
C ALA A 90 15.11 -5.75 11.21
N GLN A 91 14.32 -4.84 10.62
CA GLN A 91 14.56 -3.40 10.67
C GLN A 91 14.08 -2.77 11.97
N ILE A 92 12.91 -3.16 12.49
CA ILE A 92 12.35 -2.69 13.76
C ILE A 92 13.26 -3.10 14.92
N GLU A 93 13.80 -4.33 14.90
CA GLU A 93 14.78 -4.78 15.90
C GLU A 93 16.03 -3.89 15.96
N LYS A 94 16.45 -3.32 14.82
CA LYS A 94 17.62 -2.42 14.74
C LYS A 94 17.28 -0.95 14.98
N ASN A 95 16.08 -0.52 14.60
CA ASN A 95 15.61 0.86 14.74
C ASN A 95 14.12 0.91 15.09
N LEU A 96 13.83 1.15 16.37
CA LEU A 96 12.46 1.25 16.89
C LEU A 96 11.65 2.41 16.31
N ASN A 97 12.27 3.40 15.66
CA ASN A 97 11.59 4.54 15.03
C ASN A 97 11.31 4.32 13.53
N HIS A 98 11.54 3.11 13.05
CA HIS A 98 11.31 2.72 11.67
C HIS A 98 9.81 2.51 11.43
N HIS A 99 9.24 3.24 10.45
CA HIS A 99 7.86 3.06 10.05
C HIS A 99 7.75 2.91 8.53
N ARG A 100 7.11 1.83 8.09
CA ARG A 100 6.81 1.60 6.67
C ARG A 100 5.53 2.32 6.26
N VAL A 101 5.53 2.87 5.05
CA VAL A 101 4.38 3.48 4.39
C VAL A 101 4.22 2.88 2.99
N TYR A 102 2.98 2.52 2.66
CA TYR A 102 2.61 1.93 1.38
C TYR A 102 1.96 2.93 0.44
N VAL A 103 2.16 2.68 -0.86
CA VAL A 103 1.42 3.34 -1.94
C VAL A 103 0.66 2.28 -2.75
N ASP A 104 -0.53 2.64 -3.22
CA ASP A 104 -1.51 1.79 -3.94
C ASP A 104 -0.95 1.02 -5.15
N ASP A 105 0.23 1.36 -5.66
CA ASP A 105 0.89 0.70 -6.79
C ASP A 105 1.92 -0.37 -6.39
N GLY A 106 1.98 -0.74 -5.11
CA GLY A 106 2.99 -1.67 -4.60
C GLY A 106 4.37 -1.02 -4.55
N ARG A 107 4.41 0.29 -4.27
CA ARG A 107 5.64 1.00 -3.96
C ARG A 107 5.77 1.20 -2.48
N GLU A 108 6.99 1.03 -1.99
CA GLU A 108 7.29 1.16 -0.58
C GLU A 108 8.14 2.38 -0.26
N PHE A 109 7.77 3.03 0.83
CA PHE A 109 8.54 4.09 1.46
C PHE A 109 8.74 3.76 2.94
N THR A 110 9.87 4.17 3.49
CA THR A 110 10.08 4.17 4.94
C THR A 110 10.24 5.57 5.46
N LEU A 111 9.60 5.83 6.59
CA LEU A 111 9.66 7.06 7.35
C LEU A 111 10.46 6.81 8.63
N ASP A 112 11.57 7.53 8.78
CA ASP A 112 12.22 7.68 10.07
C ASP A 112 11.53 8.82 10.84
N LEU A 113 10.79 8.48 11.90
CA LEU A 113 10.06 9.47 12.70
C LEU A 113 10.96 10.47 13.42
N LYS A 114 12.21 10.11 13.70
CA LYS A 114 13.15 10.99 14.41
C LYS A 114 13.67 12.07 13.47
N THR A 115 13.99 11.70 12.23
CA THR A 115 14.56 12.63 11.24
C THR A 115 13.52 13.23 10.29
N GLY A 116 12.32 12.65 10.20
CA GLY A 116 11.29 13.04 9.23
C GLY A 116 11.65 12.67 7.78
N THR A 117 12.60 11.75 7.59
CA THR A 117 13.11 11.38 6.27
C THR A 117 12.28 10.25 5.67
N TRP A 118 11.80 10.45 4.45
CA TRP A 118 11.21 9.37 3.64
C TRP A 118 12.29 8.77 2.74
N THR A 119 12.39 7.44 2.72
CA THR A 119 13.31 6.71 1.86
C THR A 119 12.51 5.78 0.95
N TYR A 120 12.69 5.92 -0.36
CA TYR A 120 12.13 4.99 -1.33
C TYR A 120 12.87 3.64 -1.27
N LEU A 121 12.13 2.54 -1.14
CA LEU A 121 12.70 1.22 -0.84
C LEU A 121 12.90 0.32 -2.06
N ASP A 122 12.19 0.54 -3.16
CA ASP A 122 12.29 -0.35 -4.33
C ASP A 122 13.50 -0.06 -5.23
N ALA A 123 14.26 1.01 -4.92
CA ALA A 123 15.50 1.34 -5.62
C ALA A 123 16.62 1.61 -4.61
N PRO A 124 17.29 0.56 -4.07
CA PRO A 124 18.38 0.74 -3.10
C PRO A 124 19.58 1.50 -3.71
N ASP A 125 19.71 1.49 -5.04
CA ASP A 125 20.69 2.22 -5.84
C ASP A 125 20.26 3.67 -6.15
N ARG A 126 18.97 4.01 -5.97
CA ARG A 126 18.43 5.36 -6.15
C ARG A 126 17.50 5.74 -4.99
N PRO A 127 18.03 5.82 -3.75
CA PRO A 127 17.23 6.20 -2.61
C PRO A 127 16.73 7.64 -2.81
N ILE A 128 15.44 7.79 -3.10
CA ILE A 128 14.80 9.11 -3.09
C ILE A 128 14.64 9.47 -1.61
N LYS A 129 15.54 10.32 -1.12
CA LYS A 129 15.44 10.91 0.22
C LYS A 129 14.62 12.19 0.11
N LEU A 130 13.37 12.15 0.56
CA LEU A 130 12.58 13.37 0.75
C LEU A 130 12.74 13.81 2.19
N SER A 131 13.51 14.88 2.41
CA SER A 131 13.53 15.58 3.68
C SER A 131 12.37 16.58 3.71
N PHE A 132 11.32 16.28 4.46
CA PHE A 132 10.34 17.32 4.76
C PHE A 132 10.96 18.22 5.84
N VAL A 133 11.15 19.49 5.52
CA VAL A 133 11.19 20.51 6.58
C VAL A 133 9.91 20.31 7.37
N LYS A 134 9.97 20.25 8.71
CA LYS A 134 8.80 20.19 9.59
C LYS A 134 7.88 21.37 9.29
N SER A 135 7.06 21.22 8.27
CA SER A 135 5.82 21.95 8.07
C SER A 135 4.77 21.11 8.78
N ASP A 136 3.81 21.74 9.44
CA ASP A 136 2.75 21.10 10.24
C ASP A 136 1.81 20.19 9.42
N LYS A 137 2.24 19.75 8.24
CA LYS A 137 1.52 18.90 7.30
C LYS A 137 2.40 17.69 6.98
N LEU A 138 2.12 16.58 7.64
CA LEU A 138 2.52 15.26 7.16
C LEU A 138 2.07 15.11 5.69
N PRO A 139 2.79 14.32 4.86
CA PRO A 139 2.54 14.19 3.43
C PRO A 139 1.29 13.35 3.09
N PHE A 140 0.21 13.50 3.85
CA PHE A 140 -1.13 13.03 3.52
C PHE A 140 -1.72 13.75 2.29
N ALA A 141 -0.96 14.63 1.63
CA ALA A 141 -1.31 15.29 0.39
C ALA A 141 -0.52 14.71 -0.81
N LEU A 142 -0.45 13.37 -0.91
CA LEU A 142 -0.20 12.74 -2.21
C LEU A 142 -1.42 13.02 -3.11
N PRO A 143 -1.23 13.37 -4.39
CA PRO A 143 -2.35 13.69 -5.28
C PRO A 143 -3.27 12.47 -5.42
N GLY A 144 -4.51 12.60 -4.91
CA GLY A 144 -5.55 11.56 -4.96
C GLY A 144 -6.12 11.09 -3.61
N PHE A 145 -5.58 11.53 -2.47
CA PHE A 145 -6.13 11.20 -1.15
C PHE A 145 -6.90 12.39 -0.57
N GLU A 146 -8.24 12.40 -0.71
CA GLU A 146 -9.10 13.30 0.06
C GLU A 146 -9.65 12.54 1.28
N PRO A 147 -9.11 12.75 2.49
CA PRO A 147 -9.75 12.24 3.69
C PRO A 147 -11.04 13.02 3.92
N LYS A 148 -12.20 12.43 3.60
CA LYS A 148 -13.48 12.92 4.10
C LYS A 148 -13.57 12.65 5.59
N MET A 149 -13.10 13.60 6.39
CA MET A 149 -13.31 13.60 7.83
C MET A 149 -13.70 15.00 8.29
N ASP A 150 -15.00 15.24 8.35
CA ASP A 150 -15.59 16.05 9.42
C ASP A 150 -16.89 15.36 9.84
N PRO A 151 -16.96 14.67 11.00
CA PRO A 151 -18.24 14.44 11.63
C PRO A 151 -18.87 15.81 11.94
N PRO A 152 -20.17 16.02 11.71
CA PRO A 152 -20.79 17.32 11.85
C PRO A 152 -20.60 17.85 13.28
N LYS A 153 -19.90 18.99 13.41
CA LYS A 153 -19.84 19.72 14.68
C LYS A 153 -21.26 20.11 15.08
N PRO A 154 -21.71 19.86 16.31
CA PRO A 154 -22.99 20.36 16.78
C PRO A 154 -22.97 21.89 16.74
N THR A 155 -23.79 22.46 15.87
CA THR A 155 -24.01 23.90 15.77
C THR A 155 -24.57 24.40 17.11
N LYS A 156 -23.79 25.20 17.83
CA LYS A 156 -24.26 25.96 18.98
C LYS A 156 -25.45 26.83 18.53
N SER A 157 -26.64 26.50 19.00
CA SER A 157 -27.83 27.34 18.83
C SER A 157 -27.55 28.69 19.50
N ARG A 158 -27.69 29.75 18.70
CA ARG A 158 -27.47 31.12 19.12
C ARG A 158 -28.58 31.50 20.11
N LYS A 159 -28.19 31.89 21.33
CA LYS A 159 -29.03 32.47 22.39
C LYS A 159 -30.06 33.44 21.80
N ARG A 160 -31.35 33.23 22.12
CA ARG A 160 -32.34 34.30 22.22
C ARG A 160 -32.61 34.53 23.70
N SER A 161 -32.05 35.60 24.25
CA SER A 161 -32.47 36.17 25.53
C SER A 161 -33.91 36.69 25.39
N PRO A 162 -34.84 36.31 26.27
CA PRO A 162 -36.12 36.99 26.37
C PRO A 162 -35.90 38.41 26.90
N ARG A 163 -36.60 39.38 26.31
CA ARG A 163 -36.67 40.76 26.79
C ARG A 163 -38.11 40.95 27.29
N MET A 164 -38.22 41.45 28.53
CA MET A 164 -39.40 41.66 29.39
C MET A 164 -39.70 40.50 30.35
#